data_AF-A0A7R8X5V0-F1
#
_entry.id   AF-A0A7R8X5V0-F1
#
_cell.length_a   1.000
_cell.length_b   1.000
_cell.length_c   1.000
_cell.angle_alpha   90.00
_cell.angle_beta   90.00
_cell.angle_gamma   90.00
#
_symmetry.space_group_name_H-M   'P 1'
#
loop_
_entity.id
_entity.type
_entity.pdbx_description
1 polymer ?
#
loop_
_entity_poly.entity_id
_entity_poly.type
_entity_poly.pdbx_seq_one_letter_code
_entity_poly.pdbx_strand_id
1 'polypeptide(L)'
;MAPAVHGEFASQAVCKTNPQLNLVRFLLSATSSDVRFDVLQNVNERPTLVLENGKRLQGIRAIAWYLASTINEEWIGRTAEEKALVKQWLEFSSAFSEDDLQETEKQFGRNSFIAGHHMTLGDFALFYALHPILSHLSMQDREKLPHLCRWNLEGLKSMAVKLNANGVRVLCIIVGVLFFVYFLTRHTQPAVVSLGHLLKVGIEAAERGGVKVVDVRAKADLHLQSKGKTKEGVNDPVTDGDALSHMFMYYTLKTVYPNLRIVSEEHDAKDMDVSQVPYPYVDDVVLGVEDQFVPEDNIDIWIDPLDATKEYSENLLQYVTTMVCIAVNGIPVIGVIHRPFQKETFWGWVGRGTSDNLHKAAKSEGKAYNITVSISHKGEVTNLVKDAFGSAGVVHDAAGAGEHSLFGFKSLEVIQGKADAYIHLTAIKKWDTCAATAVLSAMGGKVTTLHDEEIDFSAESDPVIQHGLLATLYDHGMFVSKLKPHLSKYLHSR
;
A
#
# COMPACT_ATOMS: atom_id res chain seq x y z
N MET A 1 7.71 1.75 24.58
CA MET A 1 8.89 2.53 25.00
C MET A 1 9.10 2.29 26.49
N ALA A 2 10.02 1.41 26.85
CA ALA A 2 10.45 1.20 28.24
C ALA A 2 11.71 2.05 28.47
N PRO A 3 11.82 2.86 29.53
CA PRO A 3 13.02 3.66 29.73
C PRO A 3 14.16 2.74 30.18
N ALA A 4 15.23 2.75 29.39
CA ALA A 4 16.53 2.22 29.77
C ALA A 4 17.09 3.11 30.89
N VAL A 5 17.29 2.54 32.08
CA VAL A 5 18.06 3.17 33.15
C VAL A 5 19.42 2.50 33.18
N HIS A 6 20.33 3.02 32.36
CA HIS A 6 21.76 2.90 32.62
C HIS A 6 22.16 4.08 33.51
N GLY A 7 22.73 3.79 34.68
CA GLY A 7 23.20 4.81 35.60
C GLY A 7 24.01 4.18 36.72
N GLU A 8 25.33 4.22 36.56
CA GLU A 8 26.36 3.89 37.52
C GLU A 8 26.09 4.50 38.91
N PHE A 9 25.47 3.77 39.85
CA PHE A 9 25.49 4.11 41.27
C PHE A 9 25.14 2.87 42.13
N ALA A 10 25.95 1.81 42.05
CA ALA A 10 25.77 0.68 42.98
C ALA A 10 27.04 -0.15 43.25
N SER A 11 28.25 0.36 42.96
CA SER A 11 29.47 -0.48 43.10
C SER A 11 30.24 -0.34 44.42
N GLN A 12 29.89 0.55 45.36
CA GLN A 12 30.73 0.74 46.56
C GLN A 12 30.04 0.93 47.93
N ALA A 13 28.74 0.66 48.08
CA ALA A 13 28.09 0.78 49.41
C ALA A 13 27.06 -0.31 49.76
N VAL A 14 27.08 -1.47 49.10
CA VAL A 14 26.09 -2.55 49.33
C VAL A 14 26.52 -3.53 50.44
N CYS A 15 27.79 -3.53 50.88
CA CYS A 15 28.34 -4.64 51.69
C CYS A 15 28.32 -4.52 53.22
N LYS A 16 27.50 -3.66 53.85
CA LYS A 16 27.43 -3.64 55.34
C LYS A 16 26.03 -3.46 55.95
N THR A 17 24.96 -3.47 55.16
CA THR A 17 23.60 -3.24 55.65
C THR A 17 22.72 -4.47 55.52
N ASN A 18 21.81 -4.65 56.48
CA ASN A 18 20.79 -5.68 56.51
C ASN A 18 20.15 -5.85 55.10
N PRO A 19 20.21 -7.04 54.47
CA PRO A 19 19.71 -7.28 53.11
C PRO A 19 18.26 -6.83 52.90
N GLN A 20 17.42 -6.97 53.93
CA GLN A 20 16.04 -6.54 53.90
C GLN A 20 15.88 -5.02 53.85
N LEU A 21 16.84 -4.25 54.38
CA LEU A 21 16.83 -2.80 54.28
C LEU A 21 17.16 -2.33 52.85
N ASN A 22 17.94 -3.10 52.10
CA ASN A 22 18.23 -2.81 50.70
C ASN A 22 16.99 -3.02 49.82
N LEU A 23 16.17 -4.04 50.10
CA LEU A 23 14.86 -4.22 49.46
C LEU A 23 13.97 -2.96 49.65
N VAL A 24 13.85 -2.45 50.88
CA VAL A 24 13.02 -1.27 51.15
C VAL A 24 13.56 -0.03 50.44
N ARG A 25 14.88 0.18 50.43
CA ARG A 25 15.50 1.30 49.70
C ARG A 25 15.24 1.23 48.20
N PHE A 26 15.31 0.03 47.62
CA PHE A 26 14.97 -0.18 46.22
C PHE A 26 13.51 0.19 45.93
N LEU A 27 12.57 -0.30 46.74
CA LEU A 27 11.15 0.03 46.57
C LEU A 27 10.89 1.54 46.72
N LEU A 28 11.54 2.21 47.67
CA LEU A 28 11.46 3.67 47.82
C LEU A 28 12.04 4.43 46.62
N SER A 29 13.07 3.90 45.95
CA SER A 29 13.61 4.52 44.73
C SER A 29 12.72 4.32 43.51
N ALA A 30 11.85 3.30 43.54
CA ALA A 30 10.95 2.95 42.45
C ALA A 30 9.56 3.58 42.57
N THR A 31 9.24 4.23 43.70
CA THR A 31 8.00 5.02 43.85
C THR A 31 8.09 6.34 43.09
N SER A 32 7.02 6.72 42.39
CA SER A 32 6.88 7.99 41.66
C SER A 32 6.94 9.21 42.60
N SER A 33 7.41 10.34 42.06
CA SER A 33 7.68 11.61 42.77
C SER A 33 6.47 12.27 43.45
N ASP A 34 5.25 11.78 43.19
CA ASP A 34 4.01 12.33 43.75
C ASP A 34 3.65 11.77 45.13
N VAL A 35 4.39 10.78 45.64
CA VAL A 35 4.18 10.24 46.99
C VAL A 35 5.32 10.71 47.90
N ARG A 36 5.05 11.64 48.82
CA ARG A 36 6.05 12.09 49.80
C ARG A 36 6.07 11.17 51.01
N PHE A 37 7.26 10.71 51.37
CA PHE A 37 7.51 9.90 52.55
C PHE A 37 8.55 10.59 53.43
N ASP A 38 8.38 10.54 54.75
CA ASP A 38 9.45 10.93 55.66
C ASP A 38 10.42 9.77 55.87
N VAL A 39 11.71 10.13 55.95
CA VAL A 39 12.91 9.29 56.06
C VAL A 39 12.68 8.01 56.88
N LEU A 40 13.19 6.87 56.39
CA LEU A 40 13.33 5.63 57.18
C LEU A 40 14.11 5.93 58.48
N GLN A 41 13.39 6.05 59.58
CA GLN A 41 13.99 6.25 60.90
C GLN A 41 14.11 4.91 61.63
N ASN A 42 15.25 4.69 62.29
CA ASN A 42 15.43 3.61 63.25
C ASN A 42 14.93 4.08 64.61
N VAL A 43 13.61 4.12 64.78
CA VAL A 43 13.00 4.41 66.09
C VAL A 43 12.95 3.10 66.87
N ASN A 44 13.63 3.02 68.02
CA ASN A 44 13.72 1.81 68.85
C ASN A 44 14.17 0.56 68.06
N GLU A 45 15.21 0.70 67.22
CA GLU A 45 15.79 -0.36 66.39
C GLU A 45 14.85 -1.00 65.34
N ARG A 46 13.66 -0.43 65.12
CA ARG A 46 12.70 -0.91 64.11
C ARG A 46 12.52 0.11 62.98
N PRO A 47 12.73 -0.28 61.71
CA PRO A 47 12.48 0.59 60.56
C PRO A 47 11.03 1.07 60.55
N THR A 48 10.85 2.38 60.48
CA THR A 48 9.53 3.03 60.46
C THR A 48 9.40 3.95 59.25
N LEU A 49 8.31 3.81 58.50
CA LEU A 49 7.90 4.70 57.40
C LEU A 49 6.68 5.52 57.86
N VAL A 50 6.73 6.83 57.69
CA VAL A 50 5.62 7.74 58.03
C VAL A 50 4.96 8.22 56.73
N LEU A 51 3.66 8.01 56.62
CA LEU A 51 2.83 8.43 55.48
C LEU A 51 2.29 9.86 55.71
N GLU A 52 1.92 10.58 54.64
CA GLU A 52 1.38 11.96 54.74
C GLU A 52 0.14 12.08 55.65
N ASN A 53 -0.70 11.04 55.70
CA ASN A 53 -1.87 10.99 56.57
C ASN A 53 -1.56 10.76 58.06
N GLY A 54 -0.28 10.81 58.44
CA GLY A 54 0.21 10.58 59.81
C GLY A 54 0.28 9.11 60.22
N LYS A 55 -0.15 8.17 59.37
CA LYS A 55 -0.06 6.73 59.65
C LYS A 55 1.40 6.28 59.62
N ARG A 56 1.81 5.56 60.65
CA ARG A 56 3.16 5.00 60.78
C ARG A 56 3.14 3.50 60.47
N LEU A 57 3.92 3.08 59.48
CA LEU A 57 4.16 1.68 59.16
C LEU A 57 5.48 1.27 59.81
N GLN A 58 5.46 0.24 60.66
CA GLN A 58 6.63 -0.26 61.36
C GLN A 58 6.98 -1.67 60.89
N GLY A 59 8.28 -1.90 60.68
CA GLY A 59 8.83 -3.18 60.28
C GLY A 59 8.95 -3.33 58.76
N ILE A 60 10.03 -3.99 58.34
CA ILE A 60 10.43 -4.11 56.93
C ILE A 60 9.33 -4.77 56.09
N ARG A 61 8.68 -5.81 56.60
CA ARG A 61 7.60 -6.52 55.89
C ARG A 61 6.40 -5.62 55.60
N ALA A 62 5.94 -4.86 56.59
CA ALA A 62 4.79 -3.97 56.45
C ALA A 62 5.10 -2.82 55.49
N ILE A 63 6.31 -2.29 55.56
CA ILE A 63 6.80 -1.22 54.69
C ILE A 63 6.94 -1.74 53.24
N ALA A 64 7.63 -2.86 53.03
CA ALA A 64 7.85 -3.43 51.71
C ALA A 64 6.52 -3.83 51.03
N TRP A 65 5.59 -4.43 51.78
CA TRP A 65 4.26 -4.77 51.27
C TRP A 65 3.50 -3.54 50.80
N TYR A 66 3.50 -2.48 51.62
CA TYR A 66 2.83 -1.23 51.28
C TYR A 66 3.45 -0.58 50.03
N LEU A 67 4.77 -0.43 50.00
CA LEU A 67 5.46 0.19 48.86
C LEU A 67 5.26 -0.60 47.56
N ALA A 68 5.36 -1.93 47.61
CA ALA A 68 5.09 -2.76 46.43
C ALA A 68 3.66 -2.57 45.93
N SER A 69 2.66 -2.55 46.84
CA SER A 69 1.26 -2.31 46.46
C SER A 69 1.01 -0.94 45.84
N THR A 70 1.82 0.08 46.20
CA THR A 70 1.72 1.42 45.59
C THR A 70 2.41 1.52 44.23
N ILE A 71 3.48 0.74 44.00
CA ILE A 71 4.21 0.73 42.71
C ILE A 71 3.44 -0.11 41.69
N ASN A 72 3.06 -1.32 42.07
CA ASN A 72 2.30 -2.24 41.23
C ASN A 72 1.52 -3.21 42.12
N GLU A 73 0.18 -3.11 42.10
CA GLU A 73 -0.71 -3.95 42.90
C GLU A 73 -0.55 -5.45 42.59
N GLU A 74 -0.10 -5.82 41.39
CA GLU A 74 0.12 -7.23 41.04
C GLU A 74 1.33 -7.83 41.78
N TRP A 75 2.29 -7.01 42.25
CA TRP A 75 3.48 -7.51 42.95
C TRP A 75 3.17 -8.14 44.30
N ILE A 76 2.04 -7.80 44.92
CA ILE A 76 1.60 -8.47 46.15
C ILE A 76 0.87 -9.79 45.88
N GLY A 77 0.69 -10.18 44.62
CA GLY A 77 -0.04 -11.38 44.17
C GLY A 77 -1.46 -11.04 43.70
N ARG A 78 -1.93 -11.72 42.66
CA ARG A 78 -3.27 -11.53 42.05
C ARG A 78 -4.34 -12.37 42.74
N THR A 79 -3.98 -13.59 43.18
CA THR A 79 -4.88 -14.48 43.91
C THR A 79 -4.65 -14.47 45.43
N ALA A 80 -5.59 -14.99 46.20
CA ALA A 80 -5.42 -15.14 47.65
C ALA A 80 -4.26 -16.09 48.00
N GLU A 81 -4.05 -17.12 47.18
CA GLU A 81 -2.94 -18.08 47.31
C GLU A 81 -1.59 -17.40 47.04
N GLU A 82 -1.48 -16.63 45.96
CA GLU A 82 -0.27 -15.87 45.64
C GLU A 82 0.05 -14.84 46.73
N LYS A 83 -0.96 -14.12 47.23
CA LYS A 83 -0.79 -13.18 48.36
C LYS A 83 -0.28 -13.87 49.63
N ALA A 84 -0.69 -15.11 49.89
CA ALA A 84 -0.20 -15.89 51.02
C ALA A 84 1.27 -16.32 50.80
N LEU A 85 1.60 -16.81 49.60
CA LEU A 85 2.97 -17.19 49.23
C LEU A 85 3.93 -16.01 49.32
N VAL A 86 3.55 -14.84 48.81
CA VAL A 86 4.37 -13.61 48.90
C VAL A 86 4.65 -13.25 50.37
N LYS A 87 3.66 -13.35 51.26
CA LYS A 87 3.85 -13.10 52.70
C LYS A 87 4.79 -14.10 53.36
N GLN A 88 4.72 -15.37 52.96
CA GLN A 88 5.59 -16.43 53.43
C GLN A 88 7.04 -16.18 52.98
N TRP A 89 7.27 -15.83 51.72
CA TRP A 89 8.61 -15.55 51.20
C TRP A 89 9.23 -14.27 51.78
N LEU A 90 8.42 -13.25 52.07
CA LEU A 90 8.85 -12.08 52.83
C LEU A 90 9.29 -12.42 54.26
N GLU A 91 8.71 -13.44 54.87
CA GLU A 91 9.10 -13.93 56.19
C GLU A 91 10.38 -14.76 56.09
N PHE A 92 10.39 -15.73 55.19
CA PHE A 92 11.51 -16.63 54.97
C PHE A 92 12.80 -15.89 54.62
N SER A 93 12.71 -14.90 53.72
CA SER A 93 13.87 -14.08 53.33
C SER A 93 14.50 -13.29 54.48
N SER A 94 13.82 -13.13 55.61
CA SER A 94 14.38 -12.45 56.80
C SER A 94 15.30 -13.34 57.63
N ALA A 95 15.14 -14.66 57.52
CA ALA A 95 15.89 -15.67 58.25
C ALA A 95 16.75 -16.54 57.32
N PHE A 96 16.84 -16.18 56.05
CA PHE A 96 17.52 -16.97 55.02
C PHE A 96 19.01 -17.15 55.34
N SER A 97 19.48 -18.40 55.24
CA SER A 97 20.86 -18.79 55.52
C SER A 97 21.47 -19.61 54.38
N GLU A 98 22.79 -19.85 54.43
CA GLU A 98 23.48 -20.71 53.46
C GLU A 98 22.95 -22.15 53.46
N ASP A 99 22.48 -22.64 54.61
CA ASP A 99 21.93 -24.00 54.75
C ASP A 99 20.63 -24.19 53.95
N ASP A 100 19.93 -23.10 53.63
CA ASP A 100 18.67 -23.11 52.89
C ASP A 100 18.85 -23.16 51.36
N LEU A 101 20.08 -23.01 50.86
CA LEU A 101 20.37 -22.89 49.42
C LEU A 101 19.93 -24.13 48.63
N GLN A 102 20.20 -25.34 49.13
CA GLN A 102 19.89 -26.57 48.39
C GLN A 102 18.38 -26.84 48.31
N GLU A 103 17.65 -26.59 49.41
CA GLU A 103 16.20 -26.77 49.41
C GLU A 103 15.53 -25.70 48.54
N THR A 104 16.05 -24.46 48.57
CA THR A 104 15.55 -23.37 47.71
C THR A 104 15.83 -23.66 46.22
N GLU A 105 17.02 -24.13 45.87
CA GLU A 105 17.37 -24.57 44.50
C GLU A 105 16.39 -25.61 43.96
N LYS A 106 16.04 -26.61 44.78
CA LYS A 106 15.09 -27.65 44.42
C LYS A 106 13.69 -27.11 44.16
N GLN A 107 13.27 -26.09 44.91
CA GLN A 107 11.98 -25.41 44.69
C GLN A 107 11.98 -24.57 43.40
N PHE A 108 13.10 -23.89 43.09
CA PHE A 108 13.28 -23.11 41.86
C PHE A 108 13.34 -23.97 40.59
N GLY A 109 13.73 -25.25 40.69
CA GLY A 109 13.78 -26.15 39.54
C GLY A 109 12.43 -26.37 38.82
N ARG A 110 11.30 -26.06 39.46
CA ARG A 110 9.95 -26.28 38.91
C ARG A 110 9.26 -25.01 38.39
N ASN A 111 9.69 -23.82 38.81
CA ASN A 111 9.01 -22.56 38.52
C ASN A 111 9.99 -21.47 38.04
N SER A 112 9.50 -20.56 37.19
CA SER A 112 10.29 -19.41 36.73
C SER A 112 10.40 -18.30 37.79
N PHE A 113 9.39 -18.18 38.66
CA PHE A 113 9.30 -17.24 39.77
C PHE A 113 8.79 -17.96 41.03
N ILE A 114 8.99 -17.35 42.19
CA ILE A 114 8.82 -18.02 43.49
C ILE A 114 7.37 -18.18 43.93
N ALA A 115 6.49 -17.31 43.44
CA ALA A 115 5.07 -17.28 43.75
C ALA A 115 4.17 -17.44 42.50
N GLY A 116 4.70 -18.00 41.40
CA GLY A 116 3.90 -18.30 40.20
C GLY A 116 4.63 -18.11 38.87
N HIS A 117 3.91 -17.56 37.88
CA HIS A 117 4.40 -17.33 36.51
C HIS A 117 4.81 -15.87 36.22
N HIS A 118 4.73 -15.00 37.22
CA HIS A 118 5.10 -13.59 37.11
C HIS A 118 5.89 -13.13 38.35
N MET A 119 6.59 -12.02 38.22
CA MET A 119 7.44 -11.47 39.26
C MET A 119 6.62 -10.82 40.38
N THR A 120 6.97 -11.12 41.63
CA THR A 120 6.27 -10.67 42.84
C THR A 120 7.25 -10.08 43.86
N LEU A 121 6.72 -9.46 44.91
CA LEU A 121 7.49 -8.97 46.06
C LEU A 121 8.31 -10.09 46.75
N GLY A 122 7.85 -11.34 46.69
CA GLY A 122 8.61 -12.48 47.20
C GLY A 122 9.92 -12.70 46.46
N ASP A 123 9.91 -12.51 45.13
CA ASP A 123 11.09 -12.64 44.27
C ASP A 123 12.12 -11.56 44.59
N PHE A 124 11.68 -10.30 44.75
CA PHE A 124 12.56 -9.21 45.16
C PHE A 124 13.17 -9.46 46.54
N ALA A 125 12.36 -9.93 47.50
CA ALA A 125 12.82 -10.20 48.85
C ALA A 125 13.88 -11.32 48.88
N LEU A 126 13.65 -12.39 48.12
CA LEU A 126 14.62 -13.47 48.02
C LEU A 126 15.88 -13.04 47.27
N PHE A 127 15.78 -12.24 46.20
CA PHE A 127 16.94 -11.73 45.48
C PHE A 127 17.91 -11.00 46.41
N TYR A 128 17.41 -10.07 47.23
CA TYR A 128 18.26 -9.34 48.17
C TYR A 128 18.83 -10.24 49.27
N ALA A 129 18.12 -11.30 49.70
CA ALA A 129 18.63 -12.27 50.65
C ALA A 129 19.73 -13.18 50.04
N LEU A 130 19.56 -13.61 48.79
CA LEU A 130 20.49 -14.50 48.09
C LEU A 130 21.75 -13.79 47.59
N HIS A 131 21.63 -12.54 47.13
CA HIS A 131 22.71 -11.86 46.42
C HIS A 131 24.03 -11.78 47.20
N PRO A 132 24.06 -11.41 48.50
CA PRO A 132 25.28 -11.42 49.29
C PRO A 132 25.92 -12.81 49.35
N ILE A 133 25.12 -13.85 49.56
CA ILE A 133 25.59 -15.24 49.69
C ILE A 133 26.15 -15.74 48.34
N LEU A 134 25.37 -15.64 47.26
CA LEU A 134 25.76 -16.11 45.93
C LEU A 134 26.98 -15.35 45.38
N SER A 135 27.13 -14.07 45.71
CA SER A 135 28.29 -13.28 45.28
C SER A 135 29.62 -13.79 45.86
N HIS A 136 29.59 -14.43 47.03
CA HIS A 136 30.77 -14.98 47.71
C HIS A 136 31.03 -16.48 47.45
N LEU A 137 30.11 -17.19 46.75
CA LEU A 137 30.30 -18.60 46.42
C LEU A 137 31.45 -18.84 45.43
N SER A 138 32.16 -19.95 45.63
CA SER A 138 33.18 -20.46 44.71
C SER A 138 32.55 -20.94 43.39
N MET A 139 33.35 -21.05 42.32
CA MET A 139 32.85 -21.58 41.04
C MET A 139 32.30 -23.00 41.15
N GLN A 140 32.90 -23.86 41.97
CA GLN A 140 32.44 -25.25 42.16
C GLN A 140 31.09 -25.32 42.89
N ASP A 141 30.81 -24.37 43.78
CA ASP A 141 29.53 -24.34 44.51
C ASP A 141 28.41 -23.69 43.70
N ARG A 142 28.74 -22.77 42.79
CA ARG A 142 27.79 -22.21 41.81
C ARG A 142 27.29 -23.25 40.82
N GLU A 143 28.14 -24.19 40.40
CA GLU A 143 27.73 -25.30 39.51
C GLU A 143 26.69 -26.23 40.15
N LYS A 144 26.63 -26.31 41.48
CA LYS A 144 25.64 -27.11 42.22
C LYS A 144 24.28 -26.42 42.36
N LEU A 145 24.19 -25.12 42.05
CA LEU A 145 23.00 -24.27 42.22
C LEU A 145 22.61 -23.54 40.91
N PRO A 146 22.40 -24.24 39.79
CA PRO A 146 22.18 -23.64 38.48
C PRO A 146 20.93 -22.75 38.39
N HIS A 147 19.85 -23.08 39.10
CA HIS A 147 18.60 -22.31 39.05
C HIS A 147 18.70 -21.01 39.84
N LEU A 148 19.33 -21.03 41.02
CA LEU A 148 19.58 -19.83 41.82
C LEU A 148 20.62 -18.91 41.18
N CYS A 149 21.65 -19.48 40.56
CA CYS A 149 22.70 -18.69 39.89
C CYS A 149 22.23 -18.03 38.57
N ARG A 150 21.10 -18.46 37.99
CA ARG A 150 20.46 -17.80 36.83
C ARG A 150 20.11 -16.34 37.12
N TRP A 151 19.81 -15.99 38.38
CA TRP A 151 19.46 -14.63 38.79
C TRP A 151 20.68 -13.73 39.06
N ASN A 152 21.90 -14.27 38.98
CA ASN A 152 23.12 -13.47 39.07
C ASN A 152 23.60 -13.09 37.65
N LEU A 153 23.28 -11.86 37.22
CA LEU A 153 23.63 -11.33 35.90
C LEU A 153 25.14 -11.26 35.64
N GLU A 154 25.99 -11.31 36.67
CA GLU A 154 27.44 -11.41 36.47
C GLU A 154 27.91 -12.82 36.09
N GLY A 155 27.19 -13.87 36.47
CA GLY A 155 27.49 -15.27 36.10
C GLY A 155 27.12 -15.62 34.65
N LEU A 156 26.16 -14.92 34.06
CA LEU A 156 25.80 -15.09 32.65
C LEU A 156 26.88 -14.58 31.68
N LYS A 157 27.74 -13.64 32.12
CA LYS A 157 28.90 -13.19 31.33
C LYS A 157 30.00 -14.26 31.23
N SER A 158 30.08 -15.21 32.18
CA SER A 158 31.09 -16.28 32.15
C SER A 158 30.60 -17.58 31.51
N MET A 159 29.27 -17.77 31.33
CA MET A 159 28.71 -18.83 30.49
C MET A 159 28.74 -18.44 29.00
N ALA A 160 29.94 -18.25 28.46
CA ALA A 160 30.12 -18.33 27.02
C ALA A 160 29.80 -19.77 26.60
N VAL A 161 28.66 -19.98 25.92
CA VAL A 161 28.36 -21.27 25.29
C VAL A 161 29.47 -21.54 24.27
N LYS A 162 30.44 -22.37 24.64
CA LYS A 162 31.48 -22.86 23.73
C LYS A 162 30.81 -23.84 22.76
N LEU A 163 30.25 -23.30 21.68
CA LEU A 163 29.80 -24.11 20.55
C LEU A 163 31.02 -24.83 19.99
N ASN A 164 30.98 -26.17 19.99
CA ASN A 164 31.97 -26.96 19.27
C ASN A 164 31.81 -26.69 17.76
N ALA A 165 32.83 -27.03 16.96
CA ALA A 165 32.82 -26.79 15.52
C ALA A 165 31.57 -27.37 14.81
N ASN A 166 31.01 -28.46 15.34
CA ASN A 166 29.79 -29.07 14.82
C ASN A 166 28.53 -28.26 15.15
N GLY A 167 28.45 -27.67 16.35
CA GLY A 167 27.35 -26.79 16.76
C GLY A 167 27.30 -25.50 15.95
N VAL A 168 28.46 -24.94 15.59
CA VAL A 168 28.56 -23.80 14.67
C VAL A 168 28.03 -24.17 13.28
N ARG A 169 28.40 -25.35 12.75
CA ARG A 169 27.92 -25.83 11.44
C ARG A 169 26.40 -26.03 11.43
N VAL A 170 25.83 -26.64 12.47
CA VAL A 170 24.38 -26.84 12.59
C VAL A 170 23.65 -25.49 12.66
N LEU A 171 24.19 -24.53 13.43
CA LEU A 171 23.61 -23.18 13.51
C LEU A 171 23.65 -22.47 12.16
N CYS A 172 24.76 -22.55 11.42
CA CYS A 172 24.87 -22.00 10.07
C CYS A 172 23.87 -22.64 9.09
N ILE A 173 23.65 -23.96 9.19
CA ILE A 173 22.64 -24.65 8.37
C ILE A 173 21.23 -24.18 8.72
N ILE A 174 20.90 -24.09 10.01
CA ILE A 174 19.58 -23.62 10.46
C ILE A 174 19.34 -22.18 9.99
N VAL A 175 20.32 -21.28 10.16
CA VAL A 175 20.24 -19.90 9.68
C VAL A 175 20.11 -19.87 8.15
N GLY A 176 20.85 -20.71 7.43
CA GLY A 176 20.75 -20.84 5.98
C GLY A 176 19.37 -21.34 5.52
N VAL A 177 18.79 -22.33 6.21
CA VAL A 177 17.44 -22.84 5.95
C VAL A 177 16.38 -21.78 6.26
N LEU A 178 16.50 -21.09 7.39
CA LEU A 178 15.60 -19.98 7.74
C LEU A 178 15.69 -18.85 6.72
N PHE A 179 16.89 -18.51 6.26
CA PHE A 179 17.11 -17.51 5.22
C PHE A 179 16.53 -17.97 3.87
N PHE A 180 16.70 -19.23 3.51
CA PHE A 180 16.12 -19.82 2.30
C PHE A 180 14.60 -19.87 2.35
N VAL A 181 14.00 -20.29 3.46
CA VAL A 181 12.54 -20.28 3.68
C VAL A 181 12.00 -18.84 3.66
N TYR A 182 12.69 -17.90 4.29
CA TYR A 182 12.34 -16.48 4.23
C TYR A 182 12.36 -15.96 2.78
N PHE A 183 13.38 -16.32 2.00
CA PHE A 183 13.49 -15.90 0.61
C PHE A 183 12.41 -16.55 -0.29
N LEU A 184 12.10 -17.83 -0.08
CA LEU A 184 11.01 -18.52 -0.77
C LEU A 184 9.65 -17.90 -0.45
N THR A 185 9.37 -17.62 0.83
CA THR A 185 8.09 -17.03 1.24
C THR A 185 7.93 -15.57 0.77
N ARG A 186 9.02 -14.80 0.69
CA ARG A 186 8.98 -13.42 0.18
C ARG A 186 8.58 -13.33 -1.31
N HIS A 187 8.89 -14.35 -2.10
CA HIS A 187 8.46 -14.43 -3.50
C HIS A 187 7.01 -14.90 -3.69
N THR A 188 6.32 -15.34 -2.62
CA THR A 188 4.97 -15.95 -2.75
C THR A 188 3.80 -15.04 -2.40
N GLN A 189 4.04 -13.85 -1.84
CA GLN A 189 2.97 -12.86 -1.65
C GLN A 189 3.01 -11.87 -2.82
N PRO A 190 2.03 -11.90 -3.74
CA PRO A 190 1.99 -10.94 -4.83
C PRO A 190 1.88 -9.54 -4.21
N ALA A 191 2.71 -8.61 -4.69
CA ALA A 191 2.55 -7.21 -4.33
C ALA A 191 1.13 -6.79 -4.72
N VAL A 192 0.41 -6.16 -3.79
CA VAL A 192 -0.94 -5.66 -4.05
C VAL A 192 -0.87 -4.15 -4.28
N VAL A 193 -1.63 -3.68 -5.25
CA VAL A 193 -1.70 -2.28 -5.66
C VAL A 193 -3.07 -1.72 -5.28
N SER A 194 -3.09 -0.55 -4.64
CA SER A 194 -4.29 0.26 -4.43
C SER A 194 -4.71 0.88 -5.77
N LEU A 195 -5.87 0.48 -6.29
CA LEU A 195 -6.42 1.04 -7.52
C LEU A 195 -6.82 2.50 -7.35
N GLY A 196 -7.25 2.92 -6.17
CA GLY A 196 -7.57 4.31 -5.86
C GLY A 196 -6.34 5.20 -5.90
N HIS A 197 -5.21 4.75 -5.32
CA HIS A 197 -3.95 5.48 -5.44
C HIS A 197 -3.44 5.46 -6.89
N LEU A 198 -3.54 4.32 -7.59
CA LEU A 198 -3.14 4.22 -9.00
C LEU A 198 -3.96 5.14 -9.93
N LEU A 199 -5.26 5.33 -9.66
CA LEU A 199 -6.09 6.33 -10.36
C LEU A 199 -5.57 7.75 -10.16
N LYS A 200 -5.22 8.14 -8.92
CA LYS A 200 -4.62 9.48 -8.67
C LYS A 200 -3.33 9.67 -9.44
N VAL A 201 -2.47 8.65 -9.47
CA VAL A 201 -1.22 8.67 -10.25
C VAL A 201 -1.52 8.74 -11.75
N GLY A 202 -2.57 8.07 -12.23
CA GLY A 202 -3.03 8.12 -13.62
C GLY A 202 -3.54 9.50 -14.03
N ILE A 203 -4.29 10.18 -13.15
CA ILE A 203 -4.71 11.58 -13.32
C ILE A 203 -3.48 12.49 -13.44
N GLU A 204 -2.56 12.41 -12.47
CA GLU A 204 -1.33 13.20 -12.48
C GLU A 204 -0.50 12.93 -13.74
N ALA A 205 -0.36 11.67 -14.17
CA ALA A 205 0.34 11.32 -15.40
C ALA A 205 -0.29 12.02 -16.61
N ALA A 206 -1.62 11.87 -16.80
CA ALA A 206 -2.34 12.46 -17.93
C ALA A 206 -2.21 13.99 -17.95
N GLU A 207 -2.36 14.66 -16.80
CA GLU A 207 -2.23 16.11 -16.67
C GLU A 207 -0.81 16.60 -16.97
N ARG A 208 0.21 15.93 -16.41
CA ARG A 208 1.61 16.27 -16.69
C ARG A 208 1.98 16.09 -18.16
N GLY A 209 1.51 15.03 -18.80
CA GLY A 209 1.66 14.83 -20.24
C GLY A 209 1.00 15.96 -21.03
N GLY A 210 -0.25 16.28 -20.67
CA GLY A 210 -1.02 17.37 -21.25
C GLY A 210 -0.33 18.73 -21.17
N VAL A 211 0.31 19.05 -20.03
CA VAL A 211 1.12 20.27 -19.89
C VAL A 211 2.24 20.30 -20.92
N LYS A 212 2.94 19.18 -21.19
CA LYS A 212 3.99 19.13 -22.22
C LYS A 212 3.44 19.31 -23.63
N VAL A 213 2.26 18.75 -23.93
CA VAL A 213 1.57 18.98 -25.20
C VAL A 213 1.28 20.48 -25.40
N VAL A 214 0.79 21.18 -24.38
CA VAL A 214 0.56 22.64 -24.43
C VAL A 214 1.88 23.41 -24.58
N ASP A 215 2.92 23.06 -23.81
CA ASP A 215 4.23 23.71 -23.85
C ASP A 215 4.88 23.62 -25.23
N VAL A 216 4.80 22.45 -25.89
CA VAL A 216 5.32 22.27 -27.25
C VAL A 216 4.49 23.06 -28.24
N ARG A 217 3.17 23.07 -28.12
CA ARG A 217 2.30 23.82 -29.04
C ARG A 217 2.56 25.32 -29.02
N ALA A 218 2.99 25.85 -27.87
CA ALA A 218 3.36 27.25 -27.72
C ALA A 218 4.69 27.62 -28.42
N LYS A 219 5.48 26.64 -28.86
CA LYS A 219 6.71 26.86 -29.63
C LYS A 219 6.41 27.06 -31.11
N ALA A 220 7.35 27.68 -31.83
CA ALA A 220 7.19 28.02 -33.24
C ALA A 220 7.28 26.80 -34.19
N ASP A 221 8.00 25.75 -33.78
CA ASP A 221 8.16 24.50 -34.54
C ASP A 221 7.73 23.31 -33.67
N LEU A 222 6.89 22.45 -34.24
CA LEU A 222 6.41 21.22 -33.61
C LEU A 222 7.34 20.03 -33.91
N HIS A 223 8.30 20.22 -34.81
CA HIS A 223 9.15 19.17 -35.37
C HIS A 223 8.33 17.97 -35.85
N LEU A 224 7.34 18.23 -36.72
CA LEU A 224 6.46 17.21 -37.26
C LEU A 224 7.28 16.20 -38.09
N GLN A 225 7.29 14.95 -37.65
CA GLN A 225 7.88 13.81 -38.31
C GLN A 225 6.79 12.80 -38.67
N SER A 226 7.16 11.73 -39.38
CA SER A 226 6.25 10.62 -39.70
C SER A 226 6.87 9.31 -39.23
N LYS A 227 6.11 8.51 -38.46
CA LYS A 227 6.48 7.16 -38.02
C LYS A 227 6.40 6.13 -39.15
N GLY A 228 5.78 6.49 -40.27
CA GLY A 228 5.54 5.60 -41.41
C GLY A 228 4.22 5.89 -42.10
N LYS A 229 3.70 4.89 -42.81
CA LYS A 229 2.35 4.94 -43.38
C LYS A 229 1.43 3.96 -42.67
N THR A 230 0.20 4.37 -42.39
CA THR A 230 -0.86 3.47 -41.91
C THR A 230 -1.16 2.39 -42.95
N LYS A 231 -1.91 1.34 -42.58
CA LYS A 231 -2.39 0.34 -43.53
C LYS A 231 -3.24 0.94 -44.65
N GLU A 232 -3.79 2.14 -44.46
CA GLU A 232 -4.53 2.89 -45.48
C GLU A 232 -3.64 3.78 -46.36
N GLY A 233 -2.32 3.81 -46.11
CA GLY A 233 -1.35 4.55 -46.92
C GLY A 233 -1.17 6.02 -46.53
N VAL A 234 -1.77 6.45 -45.43
CA VAL A 234 -1.69 7.82 -44.88
C VAL A 234 -0.46 7.94 -43.98
N ASN A 235 0.23 9.08 -43.99
CA ASN A 235 1.37 9.31 -43.09
C ASN A 235 0.91 9.36 -41.63
N ASP A 236 1.63 8.67 -40.74
CA ASP A 236 1.35 8.63 -39.31
C ASP A 236 2.22 9.67 -38.58
N PRO A 237 1.66 10.84 -38.22
CA PRO A 237 2.44 11.97 -37.70
C PRO A 237 2.93 11.74 -36.28
N VAL A 238 4.07 12.35 -35.94
CA VAL A 238 4.59 12.45 -34.57
C VAL A 238 5.28 13.78 -34.37
N THR A 239 5.17 14.36 -33.18
CA THR A 239 5.77 15.65 -32.82
C THR A 239 6.60 15.53 -31.54
N ASP A 240 7.34 16.59 -31.22
CA ASP A 240 7.97 16.73 -29.89
C ASP A 240 6.94 16.66 -28.75
N GLY A 241 5.67 16.98 -29.04
CA GLY A 241 4.55 16.92 -28.09
C GLY A 241 4.28 15.49 -27.64
N ASP A 242 4.18 14.56 -28.59
CA ASP A 242 3.95 13.13 -28.33
C ASP A 242 5.10 12.55 -27.50
N ALA A 243 6.35 12.82 -27.89
CA ALA A 243 7.52 12.30 -27.21
C ALA A 243 7.69 12.87 -25.78
N LEU A 244 7.53 14.19 -25.59
CA LEU A 244 7.66 14.79 -24.26
C LEU A 244 6.48 14.42 -23.35
N SER A 245 5.27 14.31 -23.90
CA SER A 245 4.10 13.83 -23.16
C SER A 245 4.32 12.39 -22.71
N HIS A 246 4.84 11.53 -23.59
CA HIS A 246 5.15 10.14 -23.28
C HIS A 246 6.11 10.05 -22.10
N MET A 247 7.22 10.79 -22.18
CA MET A 247 8.23 10.79 -21.11
C MET A 247 7.63 11.17 -19.77
N PHE A 248 6.85 12.24 -19.69
CA PHE A 248 6.26 12.68 -18.43
C PHE A 248 5.21 11.71 -17.91
N MET A 249 4.36 11.14 -18.78
CA MET A 249 3.35 10.15 -18.40
C MET A 249 3.98 8.84 -17.93
N TYR A 250 4.84 8.26 -18.76
CA TYR A 250 5.49 6.99 -18.52
C TYR A 250 6.32 7.02 -17.24
N TYR A 251 7.19 8.03 -17.07
CA TYR A 251 8.03 8.12 -15.88
C TYR A 251 7.29 8.57 -14.63
N THR A 252 6.14 9.25 -14.73
CA THR A 252 5.26 9.45 -13.57
C THR A 252 4.77 8.11 -13.03
N LEU A 253 4.22 7.26 -13.89
CA LEU A 253 3.71 5.94 -13.53
C LEU A 253 4.86 5.02 -13.07
N LYS A 254 5.96 4.98 -13.81
CA LYS A 254 7.10 4.08 -13.54
C LYS A 254 7.86 4.44 -12.27
N THR A 255 7.91 5.73 -11.91
CA THR A 255 8.56 6.16 -10.66
C THR A 255 7.76 5.74 -9.43
N VAL A 256 6.43 5.79 -9.49
CA VAL A 256 5.57 5.39 -8.37
C VAL A 256 5.37 3.87 -8.31
N TYR A 257 5.21 3.24 -9.47
CA TYR A 257 4.98 1.80 -9.63
C TYR A 257 6.03 1.18 -10.56
N PRO A 258 7.24 0.90 -10.08
CA PRO A 258 8.37 0.47 -10.90
C PRO A 258 8.17 -0.88 -11.59
N ASN A 259 7.33 -1.74 -11.04
CA ASN A 259 7.14 -3.10 -11.56
C ASN A 259 5.91 -3.24 -12.47
N LEU A 260 4.97 -2.29 -12.44
CA LEU A 260 3.79 -2.35 -13.31
C LEU A 260 4.18 -2.29 -14.79
N ARG A 261 3.44 -3.05 -15.59
CA ARG A 261 3.55 -3.07 -17.04
C ARG A 261 2.84 -1.84 -17.60
N ILE A 262 3.55 -1.07 -18.41
CA ILE A 262 3.03 0.13 -19.05
C ILE A 262 3.28 -0.01 -20.55
N VAL A 263 2.20 0.01 -21.32
CA VAL A 263 2.23 0.00 -22.78
C VAL A 263 1.89 1.40 -23.26
N SER A 264 2.73 1.96 -24.12
CA SER A 264 2.53 3.29 -24.70
C SER A 264 2.63 3.22 -26.21
N GLU A 265 1.89 4.09 -26.89
CA GLU A 265 2.10 4.33 -28.32
C GLU A 265 3.57 4.64 -28.64
N GLU A 266 4.19 5.54 -27.86
CA GLU A 266 5.56 6.05 -28.08
C GLU A 266 6.66 5.18 -27.46
N HIS A 267 6.63 3.87 -27.75
CA HIS A 267 7.53 2.87 -27.17
C HIS A 267 9.02 2.99 -27.57
N ASP A 268 9.37 3.83 -28.55
CA ASP A 268 10.71 3.96 -29.12
C ASP A 268 11.44 5.27 -28.75
N ALA A 269 10.94 6.05 -27.78
CA ALA A 269 11.61 7.26 -27.28
C ALA A 269 12.90 6.95 -26.50
N LYS A 270 13.92 6.42 -27.19
CA LYS A 270 15.12 5.79 -26.61
C LYS A 270 16.21 6.74 -26.11
N ASP A 271 16.08 8.06 -26.31
CA ASP A 271 17.16 9.02 -26.03
C ASP A 271 16.76 10.15 -25.07
N MET A 272 15.72 9.97 -24.25
CA MET A 272 15.23 11.03 -23.37
C MET A 272 15.89 11.01 -21.97
N ASP A 273 16.41 12.18 -21.56
CA ASP A 273 17.03 12.40 -20.26
C ASP A 273 15.98 12.42 -19.13
N VAL A 274 15.81 11.25 -18.50
CA VAL A 274 14.86 11.01 -17.40
C VAL A 274 15.10 11.93 -16.19
N SER A 275 16.33 12.44 -16.02
CA SER A 275 16.65 13.35 -14.91
C SER A 275 15.85 14.66 -14.95
N GLN A 276 15.25 14.97 -16.11
CA GLN A 276 14.42 16.16 -16.32
C GLN A 276 12.95 15.96 -15.92
N VAL A 277 12.53 14.76 -15.51
CA VAL A 277 11.17 14.51 -15.04
C VAL A 277 11.14 14.62 -13.51
N PRO A 278 10.55 15.69 -12.93
CA PRO A 278 10.43 15.80 -11.48
C PRO A 278 9.63 14.63 -10.89
N TYR A 279 9.89 14.31 -9.63
CA TYR A 279 9.06 13.34 -8.90
C TYR A 279 7.59 13.82 -8.90
N PRO A 280 6.62 12.94 -9.21
CA PRO A 280 5.22 13.36 -9.30
C PRO A 280 4.69 13.78 -7.92
N TYR A 281 3.93 14.86 -7.89
CA TYR A 281 3.18 15.26 -6.72
C TYR A 281 1.77 14.69 -6.85
N VAL A 282 1.52 13.56 -6.18
CA VAL A 282 0.19 12.93 -6.19
C VAL A 282 -0.58 13.51 -5.01
N ASP A 283 -1.51 14.42 -5.30
CA ASP A 283 -2.24 15.11 -4.26
C ASP A 283 -3.13 14.14 -3.46
N ASP A 284 -3.34 14.47 -2.18
CA ASP A 284 -4.16 13.67 -1.25
C ASP A 284 -5.67 13.87 -1.49
N VAL A 285 -6.07 14.27 -2.71
CA VAL A 285 -7.46 14.47 -3.10
C VAL A 285 -8.28 13.24 -2.77
N VAL A 286 -9.31 13.42 -1.96
CA VAL A 286 -10.25 12.36 -1.60
C VAL A 286 -11.20 12.20 -2.78
N LEU A 287 -11.03 11.10 -3.53
CA LEU A 287 -11.87 10.77 -4.69
C LEU A 287 -13.31 10.39 -4.31
N GLY A 288 -13.61 10.23 -3.01
CA GLY A 288 -14.95 9.85 -2.53
C GLY A 288 -15.38 8.42 -2.88
N VAL A 289 -14.48 7.61 -3.43
CA VAL A 289 -14.72 6.21 -3.82
C VAL A 289 -14.01 5.23 -2.88
N GLU A 290 -14.64 4.07 -2.65
CA GLU A 290 -14.04 2.99 -1.87
C GLU A 290 -12.92 2.31 -2.66
N ASP A 291 -11.77 2.13 -2.02
CA ASP A 291 -10.58 1.58 -2.65
C ASP A 291 -10.70 0.07 -2.94
N GLN A 292 -9.84 -0.43 -3.81
CA GLN A 292 -9.71 -1.86 -4.13
C GLN A 292 -8.23 -2.21 -4.30
N PHE A 293 -7.84 -3.36 -3.75
CA PHE A 293 -6.49 -3.89 -3.86
C PHE A 293 -6.46 -5.05 -4.85
N VAL A 294 -5.53 -5.00 -5.79
CA VAL A 294 -5.39 -5.99 -6.86
C VAL A 294 -3.93 -6.46 -6.93
N PRO A 295 -3.65 -7.75 -7.16
CA PRO A 295 -2.29 -8.23 -7.44
C PRO A 295 -1.65 -7.47 -8.60
N GLU A 296 -0.40 -7.06 -8.43
CA GLU A 296 0.37 -6.31 -9.41
C GLU A 296 0.44 -7.00 -10.78
N ASP A 297 0.60 -8.32 -10.80
CA ASP A 297 0.69 -9.15 -12.02
C ASP A 297 -0.59 -9.11 -12.88
N ASN A 298 -1.71 -8.70 -12.29
CA ASN A 298 -2.99 -8.64 -12.99
C ASN A 298 -3.25 -7.26 -13.62
N ILE A 299 -2.34 -6.30 -13.45
CA ILE A 299 -2.54 -4.91 -13.83
C ILE A 299 -1.70 -4.56 -15.06
N ASP A 300 -2.38 -4.08 -16.09
CA ASP A 300 -1.76 -3.52 -17.30
C ASP A 300 -2.19 -2.06 -17.47
N ILE A 301 -1.23 -1.18 -17.73
CA ILE A 301 -1.49 0.23 -17.96
C ILE A 301 -1.29 0.54 -19.45
N TRP A 302 -2.29 1.16 -20.07
CA TRP A 302 -2.18 1.68 -21.43
C TRP A 302 -2.15 3.20 -21.38
N ILE A 303 -1.19 3.82 -22.05
CA ILE A 303 -1.14 5.27 -22.19
C ILE A 303 -1.11 5.70 -23.66
N ASP A 304 -1.91 6.70 -23.95
CA ASP A 304 -1.84 7.48 -25.18
C ASP A 304 -1.32 8.88 -24.82
N PRO A 305 -0.07 9.18 -25.15
CA PRO A 305 0.54 10.46 -24.81
C PRO A 305 -0.05 11.67 -25.51
N LEU A 306 -0.63 11.50 -26.70
CA LEU A 306 -1.23 12.57 -27.48
C LEU A 306 -2.17 11.93 -28.51
N ASP A 307 -3.43 11.74 -28.13
CA ASP A 307 -4.48 11.39 -29.09
C ASP A 307 -4.79 12.62 -29.95
N ALA A 308 -5.04 12.40 -31.23
CA ALA A 308 -5.29 13.43 -32.24
C ALA A 308 -4.05 14.21 -32.74
N THR A 309 -2.90 13.55 -32.96
CA THR A 309 -1.66 14.21 -33.46
C THR A 309 -1.86 14.99 -34.76
N LYS A 310 -2.73 14.52 -35.66
CA LYS A 310 -3.07 15.23 -36.90
C LYS A 310 -3.79 16.55 -36.61
N GLU A 311 -4.86 16.50 -35.83
CA GLU A 311 -5.63 17.67 -35.39
C GLU A 311 -4.77 18.65 -34.59
N TYR A 312 -3.86 18.13 -33.75
CA TYR A 312 -2.86 18.92 -33.04
C TYR A 312 -1.98 19.72 -34.01
N SER A 313 -1.49 19.10 -35.08
CA SER A 313 -0.70 19.76 -36.12
C SER A 313 -1.50 20.79 -36.93
N GLU A 314 -2.81 20.56 -37.11
CA GLU A 314 -3.74 21.44 -37.84
C GLU A 314 -4.38 22.54 -36.96
N ASN A 315 -3.92 22.69 -35.71
CA ASN A 315 -4.44 23.67 -34.75
C ASN A 315 -5.90 23.43 -34.31
N LEU A 316 -6.40 22.21 -34.41
CA LEU A 316 -7.71 21.77 -33.93
C LEU A 316 -7.61 21.24 -32.49
N LEU A 317 -7.16 22.11 -31.60
CA LEU A 317 -6.70 21.77 -30.24
C LEU A 317 -7.78 21.22 -29.30
N GLN A 318 -9.06 21.39 -29.63
CA GLN A 318 -10.17 20.92 -28.81
C GLN A 318 -10.38 19.40 -28.78
N TYR A 319 -9.74 18.68 -29.71
CA TYR A 319 -9.83 17.21 -29.84
C TYR A 319 -8.63 16.50 -29.22
N VAL A 320 -7.57 17.24 -28.90
CA VAL A 320 -6.34 16.68 -28.36
C VAL A 320 -6.60 16.19 -26.96
N THR A 321 -6.24 14.93 -26.69
CA THR A 321 -6.34 14.35 -25.35
C THR A 321 -5.07 13.60 -24.96
N THR A 322 -4.85 13.45 -23.66
CA THR A 322 -3.86 12.52 -23.10
C THR A 322 -4.62 11.50 -22.25
N MET A 323 -4.30 10.22 -22.42
CA MET A 323 -5.12 9.14 -21.85
C MET A 323 -4.31 8.14 -21.05
N VAL A 324 -4.90 7.67 -19.95
CA VAL A 324 -4.37 6.59 -19.13
C VAL A 324 -5.49 5.59 -18.87
N CYS A 325 -5.22 4.32 -19.09
CA CYS A 325 -6.12 3.22 -18.79
C CYS A 325 -5.44 2.22 -17.87
N ILE A 326 -6.19 1.69 -16.91
CA ILE A 326 -5.76 0.60 -16.04
C ILE A 326 -6.69 -0.58 -16.31
N ALA A 327 -6.15 -1.60 -16.94
CA ALA A 327 -6.80 -2.87 -17.16
C ALA A 327 -6.43 -3.85 -16.05
N VAL A 328 -7.42 -4.58 -15.55
CA VAL A 328 -7.24 -5.68 -14.59
C VAL A 328 -7.67 -6.97 -15.25
N ASN A 329 -6.76 -7.94 -15.35
CA ASN A 329 -6.98 -9.20 -16.09
C ASN A 329 -7.49 -8.96 -17.52
N GLY A 330 -6.90 -7.99 -18.22
CA GLY A 330 -7.31 -7.61 -19.58
C GLY A 330 -8.63 -6.86 -19.68
N ILE A 331 -9.29 -6.52 -18.57
CA ILE A 331 -10.55 -5.76 -18.58
C ILE A 331 -10.27 -4.30 -18.17
N PRO A 332 -10.64 -3.28 -18.96
CA PRO A 332 -10.49 -1.87 -18.57
C PRO A 332 -11.35 -1.55 -17.34
N VAL A 333 -10.72 -1.25 -16.20
CA VAL A 333 -11.42 -0.96 -14.93
C VAL A 333 -11.40 0.53 -14.63
N ILE A 334 -10.30 1.21 -14.94
CA ILE A 334 -10.15 2.65 -14.72
C ILE A 334 -9.66 3.31 -16.00
N GLY A 335 -10.26 4.44 -16.35
CA GLY A 335 -9.83 5.28 -17.47
C GLY A 335 -9.77 6.74 -17.06
N VAL A 336 -8.77 7.44 -17.58
CA VAL A 336 -8.54 8.87 -17.45
C VAL A 336 -8.40 9.45 -18.84
N ILE A 337 -9.15 10.51 -19.13
CA ILE A 337 -9.06 11.28 -20.37
C ILE A 337 -8.87 12.74 -19.97
N HIS A 338 -7.69 13.29 -20.26
CA HIS A 338 -7.38 14.68 -20.00
C HIS A 338 -7.39 15.49 -21.30
N ARG A 339 -8.01 16.66 -21.26
CA ARG A 339 -8.13 17.61 -22.36
C ARG A 339 -7.19 18.80 -22.09
N PRO A 340 -5.92 18.77 -22.53
CA PRO A 340 -4.90 19.74 -22.16
C PRO A 340 -5.29 21.20 -22.41
N PHE A 341 -5.90 21.49 -23.56
CA PHE A 341 -6.24 22.85 -23.96
C PHE A 341 -7.51 23.38 -23.28
N GLN A 342 -8.34 22.50 -22.71
CA GLN A 342 -9.51 22.86 -21.90
C GLN A 342 -9.20 22.80 -20.40
N LYS A 343 -8.06 22.23 -20.01
CA LYS A 343 -7.66 21.97 -18.62
C LYS A 343 -8.72 21.19 -17.85
N GLU A 344 -9.25 20.17 -18.52
CA GLU A 344 -10.35 19.36 -18.02
C GLU A 344 -9.95 17.89 -18.00
N THR A 345 -10.10 17.24 -16.86
CA THR A 345 -9.81 15.81 -16.70
C THR A 345 -11.10 15.07 -16.41
N PHE A 346 -11.35 14.00 -17.16
CA PHE A 346 -12.42 13.04 -16.87
C PHE A 346 -11.81 11.74 -16.40
N TRP A 347 -12.44 11.11 -15.42
CA TRP A 347 -12.08 9.75 -15.03
C TRP A 347 -13.32 8.91 -14.75
N GLY A 348 -13.17 7.60 -14.93
CA GLY A 348 -14.19 6.63 -14.59
C GLY A 348 -13.55 5.38 -14.01
N TRP A 349 -14.13 4.89 -12.93
CA TRP A 349 -13.80 3.62 -12.29
C TRP A 349 -15.05 2.75 -12.27
N VAL A 350 -15.03 1.70 -13.08
CA VAL A 350 -16.13 0.75 -13.26
C VAL A 350 -16.59 0.20 -11.92
N GLY A 351 -17.89 0.37 -11.62
CA GLY A 351 -18.52 -0.10 -10.38
C GLY A 351 -18.23 0.74 -9.13
N ARG A 352 -17.44 1.83 -9.22
CA ARG A 352 -17.10 2.69 -8.08
C ARG A 352 -17.58 4.13 -8.25
N GLY A 353 -17.23 4.78 -9.35
CA GLY A 353 -17.58 6.18 -9.56
C GLY A 353 -16.92 6.82 -10.77
N THR A 354 -17.20 8.10 -10.97
CA THR A 354 -16.66 8.91 -12.06
C THR A 354 -16.36 10.32 -11.56
N SER A 355 -15.61 11.10 -12.32
CA SER A 355 -15.38 12.51 -12.01
C SER A 355 -16.67 13.34 -12.05
N ASP A 356 -16.75 14.38 -11.21
CA ASP A 356 -17.96 15.21 -11.05
C ASP A 356 -18.38 15.93 -12.34
N ASN A 357 -17.41 16.30 -13.18
CA ASN A 357 -17.62 16.95 -14.47
C ASN A 357 -18.08 15.98 -15.57
N LEU A 358 -18.06 14.66 -15.33
CA LEU A 358 -18.54 13.68 -16.30
C LEU A 358 -20.05 13.46 -16.12
N HIS A 359 -20.84 14.14 -16.94
CA HIS A 359 -22.29 14.04 -16.88
C HIS A 359 -22.83 12.99 -17.85
N LYS A 360 -23.53 11.99 -17.29
CA LYS A 360 -24.25 10.97 -18.06
C LYS A 360 -25.54 11.55 -18.63
N ALA A 361 -25.71 11.50 -19.95
CA ALA A 361 -26.95 11.88 -20.58
C ALA A 361 -28.10 10.89 -20.32
N ALA A 362 -29.31 11.43 -20.20
CA ALA A 362 -30.52 10.61 -20.22
C ALA A 362 -30.68 9.93 -21.58
N LYS A 363 -31.28 8.74 -21.59
CA LYS A 363 -31.61 8.03 -22.82
C LYS A 363 -32.55 8.88 -23.68
N SER A 364 -32.22 9.06 -24.96
CA SER A 364 -33.11 9.70 -25.93
C SER A 364 -34.33 8.81 -26.19
N GLU A 365 -35.54 9.35 -26.04
CA GLU A 365 -36.80 8.67 -26.40
C GLU A 365 -37.17 8.86 -27.89
N GLY A 366 -36.30 9.51 -28.68
CA GLY A 366 -36.53 9.83 -30.09
C GLY A 366 -36.58 8.61 -31.01
N LYS A 367 -37.24 8.76 -32.16
CA LYS A 367 -37.26 7.75 -33.25
C LYS A 367 -36.00 7.75 -34.11
N ALA A 368 -35.15 8.77 -33.98
CA ALA A 368 -33.91 8.92 -34.73
C ALA A 368 -32.72 8.50 -33.86
N TYR A 369 -31.82 7.72 -34.45
CA TYR A 369 -30.57 7.29 -33.84
C TYR A 369 -29.44 8.16 -34.39
N ASN A 370 -28.87 9.00 -33.53
CA ASN A 370 -27.72 9.84 -33.84
C ASN A 370 -26.46 9.00 -33.71
N ILE A 371 -25.79 8.74 -34.83
CA ILE A 371 -24.59 7.91 -34.87
C ILE A 371 -23.41 8.79 -35.24
N THR A 372 -22.37 8.79 -34.40
CA THR A 372 -21.11 9.48 -34.67
C THR A 372 -20.08 8.50 -35.21
N VAL A 373 -19.23 8.95 -36.14
CA VAL A 373 -18.36 8.06 -36.93
C VAL A 373 -16.95 8.65 -37.09
N SER A 374 -15.98 7.82 -37.47
CA SER A 374 -14.70 8.33 -37.95
C SER A 374 -14.79 8.91 -39.36
N ILE A 375 -14.15 10.06 -39.59
CA ILE A 375 -14.22 10.78 -40.88
C ILE A 375 -13.49 10.01 -41.98
N SER A 376 -12.38 9.32 -41.66
CA SER A 376 -11.62 8.49 -42.61
C SER A 376 -12.48 7.49 -43.38
N HIS A 377 -13.56 7.00 -42.76
CA HIS A 377 -14.42 5.96 -43.31
C HIS A 377 -15.87 6.41 -43.46
N LYS A 378 -16.13 7.72 -43.42
CA LYS A 378 -17.49 8.29 -43.42
C LYS A 378 -18.35 7.72 -44.53
N GLY A 379 -17.82 7.57 -45.74
CA GLY A 379 -18.58 7.04 -46.88
C GLY A 379 -19.12 5.62 -46.64
N GLU A 380 -18.26 4.72 -46.16
CA GLU A 380 -18.64 3.33 -45.90
C GLU A 380 -19.51 3.21 -44.65
N VAL A 381 -19.20 3.94 -43.57
CA VAL A 381 -20.02 3.94 -42.36
C VAL A 381 -21.40 4.54 -42.63
N THR A 382 -21.50 5.60 -43.42
CA THR A 382 -22.79 6.21 -43.78
C THR A 382 -23.65 5.22 -44.56
N ASN A 383 -23.05 4.47 -45.48
CA ASN A 383 -23.75 3.42 -46.23
C ASN A 383 -24.18 2.26 -45.32
N LEU A 384 -23.32 1.83 -44.39
CA LEU A 384 -23.66 0.81 -43.40
C LEU A 384 -24.82 1.27 -42.50
N VAL A 385 -24.77 2.48 -41.97
CA VAL A 385 -25.83 3.05 -41.12
C VAL A 385 -27.12 3.17 -41.91
N LYS A 386 -27.07 3.62 -43.17
CA LYS A 386 -28.25 3.69 -44.03
C LYS A 386 -28.84 2.30 -44.30
N ASP A 387 -28.01 1.29 -44.55
CA ASP A 387 -28.46 -0.08 -44.76
C ASP A 387 -29.11 -0.68 -43.48
N ALA A 388 -28.51 -0.42 -42.30
CA ALA A 388 -28.94 -1.00 -41.02
C ALA A 388 -30.11 -0.25 -40.34
N PHE A 389 -30.20 1.07 -40.51
CA PHE A 389 -31.14 1.94 -39.80
C PHE A 389 -32.11 2.69 -40.73
N GLY A 390 -31.90 2.66 -42.05
CA GLY A 390 -32.74 3.39 -43.01
C GLY A 390 -32.76 4.89 -42.72
N SER A 391 -33.93 5.50 -42.82
CA SER A 391 -34.12 6.93 -42.50
C SER A 391 -34.08 7.25 -41.00
N ALA A 392 -34.05 6.24 -40.13
CA ALA A 392 -33.96 6.44 -38.68
C ALA A 392 -32.52 6.65 -38.21
N GLY A 393 -31.51 6.23 -38.99
CA GLY A 393 -30.10 6.48 -38.68
C GLY A 393 -29.67 7.82 -39.23
N VAL A 394 -29.23 8.72 -38.35
CA VAL A 394 -28.66 10.01 -38.73
C VAL A 394 -27.17 9.98 -38.39
N VAL A 395 -26.33 10.02 -39.42
CA VAL A 395 -24.89 10.12 -39.24
C VAL A 395 -24.53 11.59 -39.10
N HIS A 396 -23.95 11.94 -37.96
CA HIS A 396 -23.40 13.27 -37.75
C HIS A 396 -21.88 13.21 -37.84
N ASP A 397 -21.32 14.30 -38.36
CA ASP A 397 -19.90 14.54 -38.20
C ASP A 397 -19.67 14.90 -36.74
N ALA A 398 -18.89 14.09 -36.02
CA ALA A 398 -18.19 14.63 -34.86
C ALA A 398 -17.39 15.83 -35.37
N ALA A 399 -17.47 16.95 -34.66
CA ALA A 399 -16.57 18.05 -34.94
C ALA A 399 -15.13 17.50 -34.80
N GLY A 400 -14.27 17.73 -35.79
CA GLY A 400 -12.86 17.28 -35.79
C GLY A 400 -12.46 16.56 -37.06
N ALA A 401 -11.76 17.27 -37.94
CA ALA A 401 -11.35 16.83 -39.26
C ALA A 401 -10.04 16.04 -39.20
N GLY A 402 -10.11 14.72 -39.31
CA GLY A 402 -8.92 13.89 -39.47
C GLY A 402 -9.22 12.45 -39.84
N GLU A 403 -8.23 11.78 -40.45
CA GLU A 403 -8.29 10.36 -40.82
C GLU A 403 -8.02 9.44 -39.62
N HIS A 404 -7.51 9.99 -38.50
CA HIS A 404 -7.11 9.23 -37.31
C HIS A 404 -8.28 9.05 -36.32
N SER A 405 -8.16 8.03 -35.48
CA SER A 405 -9.24 7.58 -34.61
C SER A 405 -9.31 8.39 -33.31
N LEU A 406 -10.16 9.42 -33.27
CA LEU A 406 -10.50 10.18 -32.06
C LEU A 406 -11.44 9.43 -31.10
N PHE A 407 -11.15 8.16 -30.80
CA PHE A 407 -12.05 7.32 -30.01
C PHE A 407 -12.25 7.85 -28.59
N GLY A 408 -11.17 8.36 -27.97
CA GLY A 408 -11.18 9.01 -26.67
C GLY A 408 -12.24 10.11 -26.59
N PHE A 409 -12.11 11.10 -27.47
CA PHE A 409 -13.03 12.23 -27.56
C PHE A 409 -14.47 11.83 -27.95
N LYS A 410 -14.63 10.96 -28.95
CA LYS A 410 -15.95 10.56 -29.46
C LYS A 410 -16.75 9.73 -28.46
N SER A 411 -16.07 8.98 -27.60
CA SER A 411 -16.73 8.28 -26.50
C SER A 411 -17.30 9.25 -25.47
N LEU A 412 -16.65 10.39 -25.23
CA LEU A 412 -17.22 11.45 -24.39
C LEU A 412 -18.50 12.04 -25.02
N GLU A 413 -18.57 12.18 -26.34
CA GLU A 413 -19.79 12.63 -27.02
C GLU A 413 -20.96 11.66 -26.82
N VAL A 414 -20.69 10.34 -26.83
CA VAL A 414 -21.69 9.31 -26.52
C VAL A 414 -22.16 9.41 -25.07
N ILE A 415 -21.24 9.58 -24.12
CA ILE A 415 -21.58 9.75 -22.69
C ILE A 415 -22.44 10.99 -22.45
N GLN A 416 -22.11 12.08 -23.13
CA GLN A 416 -22.80 13.37 -23.06
C GLN A 416 -24.11 13.41 -23.90
N GLY A 417 -24.47 12.32 -24.58
CA GLY A 417 -25.73 12.22 -25.35
C GLY A 417 -25.75 13.04 -26.63
N LYS A 418 -24.58 13.47 -27.14
CA LYS A 418 -24.46 14.09 -28.46
C LYS A 418 -24.62 13.05 -29.58
N ALA A 419 -24.33 11.78 -29.27
CA ALA A 419 -24.58 10.64 -30.12
C ALA A 419 -25.11 9.46 -29.29
N ASP A 420 -25.93 8.61 -29.89
CA ASP A 420 -26.44 7.37 -29.30
C ASP A 420 -25.44 6.21 -29.44
N ALA A 421 -24.64 6.23 -30.52
CA ALA A 421 -23.61 5.24 -30.78
C ALA A 421 -22.41 5.84 -31.52
N TYR A 422 -21.22 5.31 -31.27
CA TYR A 422 -20.03 5.51 -32.08
C TYR A 422 -19.66 4.22 -32.82
N ILE A 423 -19.42 4.33 -34.12
CA ILE A 423 -19.05 3.21 -35.01
C ILE A 423 -17.71 3.50 -35.69
N HIS A 424 -16.79 2.54 -35.57
CA HIS A 424 -15.51 2.52 -36.27
C HIS A 424 -15.38 1.22 -37.06
N LEU A 425 -15.07 1.25 -38.35
CA LEU A 425 -15.05 0.04 -39.20
C LEU A 425 -13.68 -0.63 -39.29
N THR A 426 -12.61 0.13 -39.15
CA THR A 426 -11.24 -0.33 -39.41
C THR A 426 -10.54 -0.83 -38.16
N ALA A 427 -9.31 -1.28 -38.35
CA ALA A 427 -8.43 -1.60 -37.23
C ALA A 427 -8.09 -0.33 -36.43
N ILE A 428 -8.01 -0.46 -35.11
CA ILE A 428 -7.76 0.62 -34.16
C ILE A 428 -6.92 0.09 -33.01
N LYS A 429 -6.16 0.94 -32.32
CA LYS A 429 -5.22 0.50 -31.29
C LYS A 429 -5.86 0.47 -29.90
N LYS A 430 -5.26 -0.33 -29.02
CA LYS A 430 -5.71 -0.46 -27.62
C LYS A 430 -5.46 0.80 -26.80
N TRP A 431 -4.37 1.52 -27.04
CA TRP A 431 -4.11 2.81 -26.38
C TRP A 431 -5.18 3.86 -26.73
N ASP A 432 -5.66 3.91 -27.98
CA ASP A 432 -6.76 4.79 -28.40
C ASP A 432 -8.10 4.50 -27.69
N THR A 433 -8.31 3.26 -27.27
CA THR A 433 -9.65 2.73 -26.89
C THR A 433 -9.81 2.37 -25.43
N CYS A 434 -8.75 1.98 -24.74
CA CYS A 434 -8.82 1.42 -23.39
C CYS A 434 -9.43 2.42 -22.39
N ALA A 435 -8.88 3.64 -22.33
CA ALA A 435 -9.31 4.64 -21.35
C ALA A 435 -10.78 5.02 -21.54
N ALA A 436 -11.18 5.30 -22.78
CA ALA A 436 -12.57 5.58 -23.12
C ALA A 436 -13.52 4.39 -22.88
N THR A 437 -13.05 3.15 -23.07
CA THR A 437 -13.82 1.96 -22.74
C THR A 437 -14.11 1.89 -21.24
N ALA A 438 -13.10 2.12 -20.38
CA ALA A 438 -13.30 2.14 -18.94
C ALA A 438 -14.22 3.29 -18.49
N VAL A 439 -14.04 4.50 -19.05
CA VAL A 439 -14.87 5.67 -18.73
C VAL A 439 -16.34 5.45 -19.15
N LEU A 440 -16.58 4.93 -20.36
CA LEU A 440 -17.94 4.61 -20.83
C LEU A 440 -18.58 3.48 -20.01
N SER A 441 -17.80 2.45 -19.67
CA SER A 441 -18.27 1.31 -18.85
C SER A 441 -18.60 1.74 -17.42
N ALA A 442 -17.86 2.69 -16.85
CA ALA A 442 -18.18 3.27 -15.54
C ALA A 442 -19.52 4.01 -15.55
N MET A 443 -19.93 4.54 -16.70
CA MET A 443 -21.26 5.11 -16.94
C MET A 443 -22.32 4.07 -17.34
N GLY A 444 -22.00 2.78 -17.34
CA GLY A 444 -22.91 1.68 -17.69
C GLY A 444 -23.11 1.49 -19.20
N GLY A 445 -22.27 2.11 -20.03
CA GLY A 445 -22.21 1.82 -21.46
C GLY A 445 -21.43 0.55 -21.77
N LYS A 446 -21.33 0.21 -23.06
CA LYS A 446 -20.61 -0.98 -23.54
C LYS A 446 -19.81 -0.65 -24.79
N VAL A 447 -18.62 -1.25 -24.87
CA VAL A 447 -17.72 -1.21 -26.03
C VAL A 447 -17.39 -2.65 -26.43
N THR A 448 -17.55 -2.96 -27.71
CA THR A 448 -17.20 -4.28 -28.29
C THR A 448 -16.63 -4.11 -29.69
N THR A 449 -16.13 -5.20 -30.26
CA THR A 449 -15.98 -5.28 -31.73
C THR A 449 -17.36 -5.14 -32.40
N LEU A 450 -17.39 -4.89 -33.71
CA LEU A 450 -18.66 -4.88 -34.45
C LEU A 450 -19.37 -6.24 -34.45
N HIS A 451 -18.65 -7.32 -34.13
CA HIS A 451 -19.19 -8.66 -33.99
C HIS A 451 -19.77 -8.97 -32.60
N ASP A 452 -19.79 -7.99 -31.68
CA ASP A 452 -20.20 -8.12 -30.26
C ASP A 452 -19.26 -9.01 -29.45
N GLU A 453 -17.97 -8.98 -29.78
CA GLU A 453 -16.92 -9.67 -29.04
C GLU A 453 -16.27 -8.71 -28.03
N GLU A 454 -15.94 -9.25 -26.85
CA GLU A 454 -15.18 -8.51 -25.85
C GLU A 454 -13.73 -8.32 -26.32
N ILE A 455 -13.14 -7.20 -25.90
CA ILE A 455 -11.78 -6.83 -26.28
C ILE A 455 -10.87 -7.11 -25.09
N ASP A 456 -9.86 -7.96 -25.30
CA ASP A 456 -8.82 -8.24 -24.31
C ASP A 456 -7.79 -7.11 -24.30
N PHE A 457 -7.62 -6.40 -23.20
CA PHE A 457 -6.63 -5.34 -22.99
C PHE A 457 -5.39 -5.81 -22.20
N SER A 458 -5.09 -7.11 -22.16
CA SER A 458 -3.85 -7.62 -21.57
C SER A 458 -2.64 -7.14 -22.38
N ALA A 459 -1.54 -6.74 -21.74
CA ALA A 459 -0.37 -6.19 -22.43
C ALA A 459 0.29 -7.16 -23.43
N GLU A 460 0.11 -8.47 -23.24
CA GLU A 460 0.67 -9.52 -24.12
C GLU A 460 -0.17 -9.78 -25.38
N SER A 461 -1.41 -9.28 -25.40
CA SER A 461 -2.33 -9.48 -26.52
C SER A 461 -2.04 -8.49 -27.66
N ASP A 462 -2.51 -8.80 -28.88
CA ASP A 462 -2.25 -7.94 -30.06
C ASP A 462 -2.71 -6.50 -29.79
N PRO A 463 -1.84 -5.47 -29.88
CA PRO A 463 -2.22 -4.08 -29.62
C PRO A 463 -3.24 -3.51 -30.61
N VAL A 464 -3.55 -4.24 -31.69
CA VAL A 464 -4.53 -3.87 -32.70
C VAL A 464 -5.84 -4.63 -32.50
N ILE A 465 -6.93 -3.88 -32.37
CA ILE A 465 -8.29 -4.40 -32.38
C ILE A 465 -8.71 -4.53 -33.84
N GLN A 466 -8.92 -5.78 -34.29
CA GLN A 466 -9.41 -6.07 -35.63
C GLN A 466 -10.95 -5.97 -35.68
N HIS A 467 -11.50 -5.81 -36.88
CA HIS A 467 -12.95 -5.85 -37.14
C HIS A 467 -13.79 -4.68 -36.59
N GLY A 468 -13.15 -3.52 -36.37
CA GLY A 468 -13.86 -2.32 -35.98
C GLY A 468 -14.43 -2.38 -34.56
N LEU A 469 -15.17 -1.34 -34.20
CA LEU A 469 -15.63 -1.09 -32.85
C LEU A 469 -17.01 -0.43 -32.82
N LEU A 470 -17.80 -0.82 -31.82
CA LEU A 470 -19.08 -0.22 -31.48
C LEU A 470 -19.04 0.23 -30.02
N ALA A 471 -19.34 1.51 -29.78
CA ALA A 471 -19.49 2.06 -28.44
C ALA A 471 -20.89 2.67 -28.28
N THR A 472 -21.58 2.33 -27.20
CA THR A 472 -22.95 2.81 -26.93
C THR A 472 -23.15 3.03 -25.44
N LEU A 473 -23.90 4.05 -25.05
CA LEU A 473 -24.32 4.22 -23.65
C LEU A 473 -25.57 3.37 -23.31
N TYR A 474 -26.47 3.19 -24.28
CA TYR A 474 -27.72 2.45 -24.13
C TYR A 474 -27.97 1.53 -25.32
N ASP A 475 -28.83 0.52 -25.15
CA ASP A 475 -29.37 -0.34 -26.22
C ASP A 475 -28.30 -1.04 -27.10
N HIS A 476 -27.14 -1.38 -26.54
CA HIS A 476 -26.02 -1.97 -27.28
C HIS A 476 -26.43 -3.17 -28.16
N GLY A 477 -27.18 -4.12 -27.60
CA GLY A 477 -27.66 -5.30 -28.33
C GLY A 477 -28.58 -4.97 -29.51
N MET A 478 -29.33 -3.86 -29.44
CA MET A 478 -30.15 -3.38 -30.56
C MET A 478 -29.26 -2.89 -31.70
N PHE A 479 -28.24 -2.07 -31.40
CA PHE A 479 -27.27 -1.62 -32.41
C PHE A 479 -26.55 -2.80 -33.07
N VAL A 480 -26.04 -3.75 -32.27
CA VAL A 480 -25.43 -5.00 -32.76
C VAL A 480 -26.39 -5.74 -33.71
N SER A 481 -27.64 -5.96 -33.28
CA SER A 481 -28.63 -6.72 -34.06
C SER A 481 -28.93 -6.09 -35.43
N LYS A 482 -28.89 -4.75 -35.50
CA LYS A 482 -29.11 -4.00 -36.74
C LYS A 482 -27.88 -3.98 -37.63
N LEU A 483 -26.67 -3.90 -37.06
CA LEU A 483 -25.43 -3.82 -37.84
C LEU A 483 -25.00 -5.18 -38.39
N LYS A 484 -25.09 -6.24 -37.58
CA LYS A 484 -24.56 -7.59 -37.88
C LYS A 484 -24.96 -8.16 -39.26
N PRO A 485 -26.21 -8.03 -39.75
CA PRO A 485 -26.59 -8.53 -41.07
C PRO A 485 -25.86 -7.87 -42.25
N HIS A 486 -25.31 -6.68 -42.05
CA HIS A 486 -24.70 -5.87 -43.10
C HIS A 486 -23.18 -5.89 -43.06
N LEU A 487 -22.55 -6.31 -41.95
CA LEU A 487 -21.10 -6.22 -41.76
C LEU A 487 -20.27 -6.96 -42.81
N SER A 488 -20.73 -8.11 -43.31
CA SER A 488 -19.99 -8.87 -44.35
C SER A 488 -19.77 -8.08 -45.64
N LYS A 489 -20.68 -7.14 -45.95
CA LYS A 489 -20.55 -6.24 -47.12
C LYS A 489 -19.45 -5.18 -46.94
N TYR A 490 -19.13 -4.81 -45.70
CA TYR A 490 -18.26 -3.68 -45.38
C TYR A 490 -16.92 -4.08 -44.75
N LEU A 491 -16.83 -5.25 -44.10
CA LEU A 491 -15.61 -5.72 -43.45
C LEU A 491 -14.76 -6.65 -44.31
N HIS A 492 -15.26 -7.15 -45.46
CA HIS A 492 -14.55 -8.12 -46.32
C HIS A 492 -13.81 -7.48 -47.51
N SER A 493 -13.77 -6.14 -47.60
CA SER A 493 -13.19 -5.42 -48.73
C SER A 493 -11.71 -5.05 -48.58
N ARG A 494 -11.00 -5.47 -47.51
CA ARG A 494 -9.56 -5.18 -47.33
C ARG A 494 -8.79 -6.32 -46.68
#